data_AF-A0A7S2IM92-F1
#
_entry.id   AF-A0A7S2IM92-F1
#
_cell.length_a   1.000
_cell.length_b   1.000
_cell.length_c   1.000
_cell.angle_alpha   90.00
_cell.angle_beta   90.00
_cell.angle_gamma   90.00
#
_symmetry.space_group_name_H-M   'P 1'
#
loop_
_entity.id
_entity.type
_entity.pdbx_description
1 polymer ?
#
loop_
_entity_poly.entity_id
_entity_poly.type
_entity_poly.pdbx_seq_one_letter_code
_entity_poly.pdbx_strand_id
1 'polypeptide(L)'
;HGSPMANAMDAAAFVLRTHPSTLVIQRCGLPLLRRVACSYGAYGLSEVRNVGGLELVIGAMLRFASDGEIASNGTALLHAVASAVEDPGADDWSHVSSGGDHQTSGGERIGSSRSRTSGAADLVATSGVVAALVQAMRLHTTRRDVQRHAALALMAAASVSDAAHNHVFGHPGCRTCILVALRQQPELGTQLHRQLA
;
A
#
# COMPACT_ATOMS: atom_id res chain seq x y z
N HIS A 1 18.79 -5.10 19.15
CA HIS A 1 19.31 -4.82 17.79
C HIS A 1 18.15 -4.78 16.82
N GLY A 2 18.09 -3.78 15.94
CA GLY A 2 17.05 -3.71 14.89
C GLY A 2 17.21 -4.84 13.88
N SER A 3 16.11 -5.35 13.33
CA SER A 3 16.13 -6.31 12.23
C SER A 3 16.92 -5.71 11.05
N PRO A 4 17.82 -6.45 10.38
CA PRO A 4 18.53 -5.95 9.20
C PRO A 4 17.60 -5.40 8.12
N MET A 5 16.38 -5.94 8.03
CA MET A 5 15.35 -5.50 7.11
C MET A 5 14.80 -4.10 7.46
N ALA A 6 14.60 -3.80 8.75
CA ALA A 6 14.16 -2.48 9.20
C ALA A 6 15.20 -1.41 8.79
N ASN A 7 16.49 -1.71 9.00
CA ASN A 7 17.58 -0.80 8.61
C ASN A 7 17.61 -0.54 7.09
N ALA A 8 17.36 -1.57 6.27
CA ALA A 8 17.33 -1.43 4.82
C ALA A 8 16.12 -0.61 4.35
N MET A 9 14.96 -0.79 4.98
CA MET A 9 13.75 -0.03 4.68
C MET A 9 13.87 1.43 5.08
N ASP A 10 14.44 1.72 6.25
CA ASP A 10 14.75 3.07 6.70
C ASP A 10 15.69 3.78 5.72
N ALA A 11 16.75 3.09 5.27
CA ALA A 11 17.68 3.63 4.28
C ALA A 11 16.99 3.92 2.93
N ALA A 12 16.16 3.00 2.44
CA ALA A 12 15.41 3.21 1.20
C ALA A 12 14.44 4.39 1.31
N ALA A 13 13.67 4.46 2.39
CA ALA A 13 12.75 5.56 2.66
C ALA A 13 13.47 6.90 2.80
N PHE A 14 14.63 6.91 3.48
CA PHE A 14 15.49 8.09 3.61
C PHE A 14 15.97 8.61 2.25
N VAL A 15 16.46 7.72 1.38
CA VAL A 15 16.94 8.09 0.04
C VAL A 15 15.81 8.63 -0.83
N LEU A 16 14.64 7.98 -0.81
CA LEU A 16 13.45 8.44 -1.55
C LEU A 16 12.98 9.83 -1.08
N ARG A 17 13.05 10.10 0.21
CA ARG A 17 12.66 11.38 0.82
C ARG A 17 13.65 12.50 0.52
N THR A 18 14.94 12.18 0.51
CA THR A 18 16.03 13.14 0.23
C THR A 18 16.09 13.51 -1.26
N HIS A 19 15.67 12.61 -2.15
CA HIS A 19 15.71 12.81 -3.60
C HIS A 19 14.34 12.64 -4.27
N PRO A 20 13.34 13.44 -3.89
CA PRO A 20 11.98 13.28 -4.40
C PRO A 20 11.89 13.59 -5.89
N SER A 21 12.75 14.45 -6.43
CA SER A 21 12.75 14.86 -7.85
C SER A 21 13.63 14.00 -8.76
N THR A 22 14.37 13.04 -8.23
CA THR A 22 15.30 12.24 -9.04
C THR A 22 14.63 10.97 -9.54
N LEU A 23 14.18 10.98 -10.79
CA LEU A 23 13.42 9.86 -11.38
C LEU A 23 14.11 8.49 -11.21
N VAL A 24 15.42 8.42 -11.46
CA VAL A 24 16.18 7.17 -11.33
C VAL A 24 16.12 6.62 -9.90
N ILE A 25 16.25 7.49 -8.89
CA ILE A 25 16.17 7.08 -7.48
C ILE A 25 14.77 6.56 -7.15
N GLN A 26 13.73 7.23 -7.64
CA GLN A 26 12.34 6.82 -7.41
C GLN A 26 12.03 5.48 -8.09
N ARG A 27 12.47 5.28 -9.34
CA ARG A 27 12.35 4.01 -10.07
C ARG A 27 13.07 2.86 -9.37
N CYS A 28 14.18 3.11 -8.69
CA CYS A 28 14.91 2.08 -7.95
C CYS A 28 14.31 1.81 -6.57
N GLY A 29 13.87 2.84 -5.84
CA GLY A 29 13.41 2.69 -4.46
C GLY A 29 11.99 2.16 -4.33
N LEU A 30 11.04 2.56 -5.18
CA LEU A 30 9.65 2.09 -5.08
C LEU A 30 9.48 0.57 -5.26
N PRO A 31 10.17 -0.10 -6.20
CA PRO A 31 10.15 -1.56 -6.29
C PRO A 31 10.63 -2.25 -5.02
N LEU A 32 11.55 -1.66 -4.26
CA LEU A 32 12.01 -2.22 -2.98
C LEU A 32 10.90 -2.16 -1.93
N LEU A 33 10.23 -1.01 -1.79
CA LEU A 33 9.07 -0.87 -0.90
C LEU A 33 7.98 -1.88 -1.26
N ARG A 34 7.67 -2.01 -2.56
CA ARG A 34 6.68 -2.95 -3.06
C ARG A 34 7.08 -4.39 -2.77
N ARG A 35 8.33 -4.76 -3.04
CA ARG A 35 8.83 -6.11 -2.80
C ARG A 35 8.69 -6.45 -1.32
N VAL A 36 9.08 -5.56 -0.43
CA VAL A 36 8.92 -5.78 1.02
C VAL A 36 7.44 -5.94 1.41
N ALA A 37 6.57 -5.04 0.96
CA ALA A 37 5.13 -5.13 1.18
C ALA A 37 4.54 -6.48 0.72
N CYS A 38 4.92 -6.96 -0.46
CA CYS A 38 4.35 -8.16 -1.05
C CYS A 38 5.00 -9.47 -0.59
N SER A 39 6.28 -9.46 -0.22
CA SER A 39 7.04 -10.69 0.10
C SER A 39 6.90 -11.14 1.55
N TYR A 40 6.57 -10.24 2.47
CA TYR A 40 6.54 -10.54 3.91
C TYR A 40 5.15 -10.33 4.54
N GLY A 41 4.09 -10.34 3.72
CA GLY A 41 2.70 -10.24 4.17
C GLY A 41 2.45 -9.04 5.10
N ALA A 42 1.73 -9.29 6.21
CA ALA A 42 1.39 -8.25 7.19
C ALA A 42 2.63 -7.58 7.83
N TYR A 43 3.71 -8.34 8.06
CA TYR A 43 4.95 -7.79 8.61
C TYR A 43 5.61 -6.80 7.65
N GLY A 44 5.79 -7.20 6.38
CA GLY A 44 6.37 -6.31 5.36
C GLY A 44 5.55 -5.05 5.13
N LEU A 45 4.22 -5.17 5.16
CA LEU A 45 3.32 -4.03 5.07
C LEU A 45 3.45 -3.10 6.28
N SER A 46 3.53 -3.66 7.50
CA SER A 46 3.75 -2.88 8.71
C SER A 46 5.06 -2.08 8.63
N GLU A 47 6.15 -2.70 8.17
CA GLU A 47 7.44 -2.00 7.98
C GLU A 47 7.32 -0.87 6.95
N VAL A 48 6.68 -1.11 5.81
CA VAL A 48 6.46 -0.08 4.78
C VAL A 48 5.63 1.08 5.34
N ARG A 49 4.62 0.81 6.17
CA ARG A 49 3.83 1.87 6.84
C ARG A 49 4.67 2.63 7.86
N ASN A 50 5.42 1.93 8.70
CA ASN A 50 6.23 2.54 9.77
C ASN A 50 7.25 3.55 9.23
N VAL A 51 7.78 3.34 8.02
CA VAL A 51 8.74 4.26 7.39
C VAL A 51 8.09 5.40 6.57
N GLY A 52 6.76 5.51 6.57
CA GLY A 52 6.00 6.47 5.76
C GLY A 52 6.01 6.14 4.26
N GLY A 53 6.01 4.84 3.93
CA GLY A 53 6.12 4.36 2.56
C GLY A 53 4.92 4.73 1.67
N LEU A 54 3.72 4.89 2.26
CA LEU A 54 2.52 5.29 1.52
C LEU A 54 2.67 6.71 0.96
N GLU A 55 3.07 7.66 1.81
CA GLU A 55 3.28 9.06 1.43
C GLU A 55 4.38 9.19 0.37
N LEU A 56 5.45 8.40 0.49
CA LEU A 56 6.52 8.34 -0.50
C LEU A 56 6.01 7.85 -1.86
N VAL A 57 5.23 6.77 -1.88
CA VAL A 57 4.65 6.21 -3.10
C VAL A 57 3.69 7.19 -3.77
N ILE A 58 2.79 7.80 -3.00
CA ILE A 58 1.82 8.78 -3.51
C ILE A 58 2.55 10.00 -4.06
N GLY A 59 3.52 10.54 -3.31
CA GLY A 59 4.32 11.68 -3.73
C GLY A 59 5.06 11.40 -5.04
N ALA A 60 5.63 10.21 -5.20
CA ALA A 60 6.30 9.79 -6.43
C ALA A 60 5.32 9.62 -7.60
N MET A 61 4.17 8.97 -7.38
CA MET A 61 3.13 8.80 -8.40
C MET A 61 2.58 10.14 -8.89
N LEU A 62 2.37 11.11 -8.00
CA LEU A 62 1.90 12.45 -8.37
C LEU A 62 2.98 13.24 -9.12
N ARG A 63 4.25 13.13 -8.70
CA ARG A 63 5.36 13.88 -9.31
C ARG A 63 5.77 13.32 -10.68
N PHE A 64 5.77 12.01 -10.85
CA PHE A 64 6.15 11.32 -12.08
C PHE A 64 4.94 10.63 -12.70
N ALA A 65 3.81 11.34 -12.79
CA ALA A 65 2.54 10.74 -13.17
C ALA A 65 2.54 10.07 -14.56
N SER A 66 3.37 10.55 -15.49
CA SER A 66 3.55 9.95 -16.82
C SER A 66 4.49 8.74 -16.84
N ASP A 67 5.14 8.40 -15.73
CA ASP A 67 6.06 7.27 -15.63
C ASP A 67 5.31 5.97 -15.32
N GLY A 68 5.30 5.05 -16.29
CA GLY A 68 4.56 3.80 -16.17
C GLY A 68 5.14 2.81 -15.17
N GLU A 69 6.44 2.86 -14.88
CA GLU A 69 7.06 1.98 -13.87
C GLU A 69 6.71 2.44 -12.46
N ILE A 70 6.76 3.75 -12.22
CA ILE A 70 6.33 4.35 -10.95
C ILE A 70 4.83 4.08 -10.72
N ALA A 71 3.99 4.31 -11.73
CA ALA A 71 2.55 4.02 -11.63
C ALA A 71 2.28 2.53 -11.35
N SER A 72 2.97 1.62 -12.04
CA SER A 72 2.81 0.17 -11.84
C SER A 72 3.22 -0.26 -10.43
N ASN A 73 4.40 0.14 -9.95
CA ASN A 73 4.86 -0.23 -8.62
C ASN A 73 4.02 0.42 -7.52
N GLY A 74 3.63 1.69 -7.70
CA GLY A 74 2.82 2.41 -6.73
C GLY A 74 1.42 1.82 -6.60
N THR A 75 0.71 1.60 -7.71
CA THR A 75 -0.62 0.97 -7.67
C THR A 75 -0.58 -0.45 -7.11
N ALA A 76 0.45 -1.25 -7.44
CA ALA A 76 0.62 -2.59 -6.88
C ALA A 76 0.82 -2.58 -5.36
N LEU A 77 1.64 -1.66 -4.83
CA LEU A 77 1.84 -1.51 -3.39
C LEU A 77 0.57 -1.05 -2.69
N LEU A 78 -0.12 -0.04 -3.23
CA LEU A 78 -1.37 0.45 -2.67
C LEU A 78 -2.45 -0.65 -2.67
N HIS A 79 -2.55 -1.45 -3.73
CA HIS A 79 -3.42 -2.62 -3.74
C HIS A 79 -3.03 -3.65 -2.69
N ALA A 80 -1.73 -3.95 -2.52
CA ALA A 80 -1.28 -4.89 -1.49
C ALA A 80 -1.66 -4.40 -0.08
N VAL A 81 -1.58 -3.10 0.17
CA VAL A 81 -2.00 -2.48 1.43
C VAL A 81 -3.52 -2.58 1.60
N ALA A 82 -4.29 -2.33 0.55
CA ALA A 82 -5.76 -2.41 0.58
C ALA A 82 -6.26 -3.83 0.85
N SER A 83 -5.59 -4.81 0.23
CA SER A 83 -5.95 -6.23 0.27
C SER A 83 -5.36 -6.98 1.46
N ALA A 84 -4.65 -6.27 2.35
CA ALA A 84 -4.16 -6.83 3.58
C ALA A 84 -5.35 -7.10 4.51
N VAL A 85 -5.96 -8.27 4.35
CA VAL A 85 -6.88 -8.83 5.32
C VAL A 85 -6.09 -8.96 6.60
N GLU A 86 -6.57 -8.32 7.67
CA GLU A 86 -6.00 -8.56 8.99
C GLU A 86 -6.20 -10.03 9.30
N ASP A 87 -5.14 -10.82 9.21
CA ASP A 87 -5.15 -12.19 9.69
C ASP A 87 -5.21 -12.11 11.22
N PRO A 88 -6.35 -12.45 11.86
CA PRO A 88 -6.47 -12.35 13.30
C PRO A 88 -5.53 -13.34 14.03
N GLY A 89 -4.85 -14.24 13.32
CA GLY A 89 -3.90 -15.21 13.87
C GLY A 89 -2.42 -14.80 13.83
N ALA A 90 -2.06 -13.66 13.23
CA ALA A 90 -0.66 -13.25 13.09
C ALA A 90 0.00 -12.77 14.41
N ASP A 91 -0.74 -12.70 15.51
CA ASP A 91 -0.22 -12.28 16.82
C ASP A 91 0.53 -13.42 17.56
N ASP A 92 0.42 -14.68 17.12
CA ASP A 92 1.02 -15.85 17.80
C ASP A 92 2.39 -16.28 17.23
N TRP A 93 3.24 -15.32 16.86
CA TRP A 93 4.66 -15.59 16.52
C TRP A 93 5.60 -15.44 17.72
N SER A 94 5.08 -15.19 18.93
CA SER A 94 5.85 -15.07 20.16
C SER A 94 6.57 -16.35 20.60
N HIS A 95 6.27 -17.51 19.99
CA HIS A 95 6.84 -18.80 20.40
C HIS A 95 8.06 -19.29 19.59
N VAL A 96 8.50 -18.60 18.53
CA VAL A 96 9.58 -19.11 17.66
C VAL A 96 11.00 -18.60 17.99
N SER A 97 11.17 -17.81 19.06
CA SER A 97 12.48 -17.41 19.56
C SER A 97 12.72 -17.89 20.99
N SER A 98 12.80 -19.21 21.18
CA SER A 98 13.34 -19.80 22.41
C SER A 98 14.74 -20.33 22.13
N GLY A 99 15.75 -19.53 22.46
CA GLY A 99 17.15 -19.90 22.33
C GLY A 99 18.10 -18.75 22.66
N GLY A 100 18.10 -18.26 23.91
CA GLY A 100 19.06 -17.27 24.36
C GLY A 100 18.66 -16.59 25.67
N ASP A 101 18.93 -17.25 26.79
CA ASP A 101 18.71 -16.72 28.14
C ASP A 101 19.62 -15.51 28.41
N HIS A 102 19.13 -14.29 28.22
CA HIS A 102 19.73 -13.08 28.81
C HIS A 102 18.62 -12.22 29.44
N GLN A 103 18.48 -12.34 30.76
CA GLN A 103 17.66 -11.46 31.60
C GLN A 103 18.16 -10.01 31.47
N THR A 104 17.31 -9.12 30.95
CA THR A 104 17.42 -7.69 31.23
C THR A 104 16.09 -7.18 31.75
N SER A 105 16.20 -6.54 32.90
CA SER A 105 15.13 -6.08 33.78
C SER A 105 14.54 -4.74 33.32
N GLY A 106 13.23 -4.60 33.47
CA GLY A 106 12.62 -3.36 33.95
C GLY A 106 12.43 -2.23 32.93
N GLY A 107 11.36 -2.30 32.15
CA GLY A 107 10.82 -1.14 31.44
C GLY A 107 9.38 -1.40 31.01
N GLU A 108 8.42 -0.82 31.74
CA GLU A 108 6.99 -0.84 31.42
C GLU A 108 6.76 -0.36 29.98
N ARG A 109 6.56 -1.31 29.05
CA ARG A 109 5.98 -1.01 27.75
C ARG A 109 4.49 -0.83 27.95
N ILE A 110 4.08 0.43 28.12
CA ILE A 110 2.69 0.86 27.97
C ILE A 110 2.16 0.22 26.68
N GLY A 111 1.26 -0.75 26.85
CA GLY A 111 0.59 -1.45 25.76
C GLY A 111 -0.25 -0.47 24.98
N SER A 112 0.37 0.16 23.98
CA SER A 112 -0.32 0.99 23.01
C SER A 112 -1.23 0.06 22.23
N SER A 113 -2.51 0.07 22.59
CA SER A 113 -3.59 -0.58 21.86
C SER A 113 -3.65 0.09 20.48
N ARG A 114 -2.77 -0.35 19.57
CA ARG A 114 -2.80 -0.01 18.16
C ARG A 114 -4.12 -0.54 17.65
N SER A 115 -5.08 0.38 17.50
CA SER A 115 -6.36 0.15 16.88
C SER A 115 -6.12 -0.64 15.59
N ARG A 116 -6.78 -1.79 15.49
CA ARG A 116 -6.77 -2.68 14.32
C ARG A 116 -7.46 -1.96 13.16
N THR A 117 -6.76 -1.04 12.53
CA THR A 117 -7.24 -0.37 11.33
C THR A 117 -6.82 -1.20 10.14
N SER A 118 -7.82 -1.78 9.46
CA SER A 118 -7.61 -2.51 8.21
C SER A 118 -6.74 -1.70 7.25
N GLY A 119 -5.89 -2.35 6.45
CA GLY A 119 -5.02 -1.63 5.51
C GLY A 119 -5.78 -0.78 4.50
N ALA A 120 -7.02 -1.13 4.19
CA ALA A 120 -7.91 -0.31 3.39
C ALA A 120 -8.34 0.99 4.10
N ALA A 121 -8.57 0.96 5.42
CA ALA A 121 -8.85 2.17 6.21
C ALA A 121 -7.65 3.12 6.21
N ASP A 122 -6.42 2.59 6.29
CA ASP A 122 -5.21 3.40 6.20
C ASP A 122 -5.14 4.14 4.86
N LEU A 123 -5.47 3.48 3.74
CA LEU A 123 -5.49 4.13 2.42
C LEU A 123 -6.51 5.26 2.32
N VAL A 124 -7.68 5.09 2.92
CA VAL A 124 -8.71 6.13 2.95
C VAL A 124 -8.26 7.31 3.81
N ALA A 125 -7.53 7.04 4.89
CA ALA A 125 -6.96 8.08 5.75
C ALA A 125 -5.77 8.81 5.09
N THR A 126 -5.03 8.16 4.20
CA THR A 126 -3.89 8.79 3.52
C THR A 126 -4.37 9.75 2.42
N SER A 127 -4.13 11.05 2.64
CA SER A 127 -4.48 12.10 1.69
C SER A 127 -3.83 11.88 0.31
N GLY A 128 -4.62 12.08 -0.74
CA GLY A 128 -4.13 12.02 -2.13
C GLY A 128 -4.06 10.62 -2.74
N VAL A 129 -4.32 9.53 -2.00
CA VAL A 129 -4.35 8.16 -2.56
C VAL A 129 -5.33 8.06 -3.73
N VAL A 130 -6.59 8.47 -3.52
CA VAL A 130 -7.64 8.38 -4.55
C VAL A 130 -7.24 9.19 -5.80
N ALA A 131 -6.73 10.41 -5.59
CA ALA A 131 -6.28 11.28 -6.67
C ALA A 131 -5.13 10.63 -7.47
N ALA A 132 -4.12 10.09 -6.78
CA ALA A 132 -2.98 9.43 -7.40
C ALA A 132 -3.39 8.18 -8.20
N LEU A 133 -4.29 7.35 -7.66
CA LEU A 133 -4.81 6.17 -8.34
C LEU A 133 -5.60 6.55 -9.61
N VAL A 134 -6.53 7.51 -9.49
CA VAL A 134 -7.33 7.98 -10.64
C VAL A 134 -6.44 8.63 -11.70
N GLN A 135 -5.45 9.43 -11.30
CA GLN A 135 -4.50 10.04 -12.23
C GLN A 135 -3.66 8.98 -12.95
N ALA A 136 -3.14 7.98 -12.23
CA ALA A 136 -2.39 6.87 -12.83
C ALA A 136 -3.26 6.11 -13.85
N MET A 137 -4.51 5.79 -13.51
CA MET A 137 -5.43 5.12 -14.45
C MET A 137 -5.72 5.96 -15.70
N ARG A 138 -5.81 7.29 -15.58
CA ARG A 138 -6.05 8.19 -16.71
C ARG A 138 -4.85 8.31 -17.65
N LEU A 139 -3.64 8.36 -17.11
CA LEU A 139 -2.43 8.51 -17.91
C LEU A 139 -1.96 7.20 -18.54
N HIS A 140 -2.29 6.06 -17.91
CA HIS A 140 -1.83 4.74 -18.31
C HIS A 140 -2.99 3.83 -18.73
N THR A 141 -3.84 4.31 -19.64
CA THR A 141 -5.09 3.63 -20.05
C THR A 141 -4.88 2.27 -20.71
N THR A 142 -3.70 2.00 -21.28
CA THR A 142 -3.39 0.72 -21.95
C THR A 142 -2.60 -0.24 -21.05
N ARG A 143 -2.15 0.21 -19.88
CA ARG A 143 -1.33 -0.58 -18.95
C ARG A 143 -2.20 -1.43 -18.04
N ARG A 144 -2.38 -2.70 -18.40
CA ARG A 144 -3.24 -3.64 -17.70
C ARG A 144 -2.91 -3.75 -16.21
N ASP A 145 -1.64 -3.77 -15.84
CA ASP A 145 -1.17 -3.82 -14.45
C ASP A 145 -1.63 -2.61 -13.64
N VAL A 146 -1.45 -1.39 -14.17
CA VAL A 146 -1.87 -0.15 -13.52
C VAL A 146 -3.39 -0.12 -13.35
N GLN A 147 -4.14 -0.42 -14.41
CA GLN A 147 -5.61 -0.45 -14.38
C GLN A 147 -6.12 -1.43 -13.33
N ARG A 148 -5.55 -2.65 -13.33
CA ARG A 148 -5.97 -3.73 -12.42
C ARG A 148 -5.74 -3.36 -10.97
N HIS A 149 -4.50 -3.02 -10.62
CA HIS A 149 -4.15 -2.74 -9.22
C HIS A 149 -4.85 -1.49 -8.71
N ALA A 150 -4.94 -0.42 -9.52
CA ALA A 150 -5.62 0.79 -9.10
C ALA A 150 -7.13 0.56 -8.89
N ALA A 151 -7.80 -0.17 -9.79
CA ALA A 151 -9.22 -0.48 -9.62
C ALA A 151 -9.47 -1.31 -8.36
N LEU A 152 -8.66 -2.35 -8.11
CA LEU A 152 -8.78 -3.17 -6.90
C LEU A 152 -8.50 -2.36 -5.64
N ALA A 153 -7.48 -1.50 -5.63
CA ALA A 153 -7.17 -0.63 -4.50
C ALA A 153 -8.33 0.34 -4.19
N LEU A 154 -8.92 0.97 -5.21
CA LEU A 154 -10.07 1.89 -5.05
C LEU A 154 -11.30 1.15 -4.50
N MET A 155 -11.58 -0.05 -5.01
CA MET A 155 -12.74 -0.84 -4.58
C MET A 155 -12.59 -1.32 -3.13
N ALA A 156 -11.40 -1.80 -2.76
CA ALA A 156 -11.09 -2.19 -1.39
C ALA A 156 -11.13 -0.99 -0.42
N ALA A 157 -10.64 0.18 -0.83
CA ALA A 157 -10.79 1.40 -0.04
C ALA A 157 -12.27 1.80 0.13
N ALA A 158 -13.07 1.69 -0.93
CA ALA A 158 -14.49 2.03 -0.89
C ALA A 158 -15.34 1.07 -0.03
N SER A 159 -14.90 -0.18 0.18
CA SER A 159 -15.64 -1.16 0.98
C SER A 159 -15.47 -0.99 2.49
N VAL A 160 -14.61 -0.07 2.95
CA VAL A 160 -14.32 0.14 4.38
C VAL A 160 -15.51 0.73 5.13
N SER A 161 -16.22 1.69 4.53
CA SER A 161 -17.35 2.40 5.14
C SER A 161 -18.11 3.20 4.09
N ASP A 162 -19.33 3.64 4.40
CA ASP A 162 -20.10 4.53 3.52
C ASP A 162 -19.40 5.87 3.27
N ALA A 163 -18.68 6.39 4.29
CA ALA A 163 -17.88 7.59 4.15
C ALA A 163 -16.73 7.38 3.15
N ALA A 164 -16.03 6.26 3.24
CA ALA A 164 -14.98 5.88 2.29
C ALA A 164 -15.53 5.65 0.88
N HIS A 165 -16.69 5.00 0.76
CA HIS A 165 -17.40 4.81 -0.49
C HIS A 165 -17.68 6.16 -1.17
N ASN A 166 -18.29 7.09 -0.43
CA ASN A 166 -18.61 8.42 -0.93
C ASN A 166 -17.35 9.21 -1.28
N HIS A 167 -16.28 9.08 -0.51
CA HIS A 167 -15.00 9.71 -0.81
C HIS A 167 -14.39 9.20 -2.12
N VAL A 168 -14.31 7.88 -2.30
CA VAL A 168 -13.73 7.24 -3.49
C VAL A 168 -14.57 7.55 -4.73
N PHE A 169 -15.88 7.25 -4.69
CA PHE A 169 -16.77 7.41 -5.85
C PHE A 169 -17.22 8.86 -6.10
N GLY A 170 -17.06 9.74 -5.12
CA GLY A 170 -17.21 11.19 -5.28
C GLY A 170 -16.04 11.85 -6.00
N HIS A 171 -14.86 11.19 -6.07
CA HIS A 171 -13.70 11.75 -6.73
C HIS A 171 -13.90 11.86 -8.26
N PRO A 172 -13.64 13.03 -8.89
CA PRO A 172 -13.82 13.22 -10.31
C PRO A 172 -13.08 12.19 -11.17
N GLY A 173 -13.83 11.48 -12.00
CA GLY A 173 -13.31 10.47 -12.93
C GLY A 173 -13.08 9.08 -12.37
N CYS A 174 -13.23 8.85 -11.06
CA CYS A 174 -13.04 7.53 -10.45
C CYS A 174 -13.95 6.48 -11.13
N ARG A 175 -15.26 6.78 -11.22
CA ARG A 175 -16.25 5.90 -11.90
C ARG A 175 -15.86 5.57 -13.33
N THR A 176 -15.46 6.58 -14.11
CA THR A 176 -15.04 6.38 -15.52
C THR A 176 -13.81 5.49 -15.61
N CYS A 177 -12.81 5.70 -14.76
CA CYS A 177 -11.60 4.87 -14.71
C CYS A 177 -11.92 3.42 -14.36
N ILE A 178 -12.76 3.17 -13.34
CA ILE A 178 -13.17 1.81 -12.95
C ILE A 178 -13.93 1.13 -14.11
N LEU A 179 -14.86 1.83 -14.76
CA LEU A 179 -15.58 1.28 -15.92
C LEU A 179 -14.65 0.93 -17.08
N VAL A 180 -13.64 1.76 -17.36
CA VAL A 180 -12.62 1.47 -18.38
C VAL A 180 -11.80 0.25 -17.99
N ALA A 181 -11.34 0.15 -16.75
CA ALA A 181 -10.60 -1.01 -16.26
C ALA A 181 -11.42 -2.30 -16.37
N LEU A 182 -12.70 -2.28 -15.97
CA LEU A 182 -13.62 -3.41 -16.08
C LEU A 182 -13.88 -3.84 -17.54
N ARG A 183 -14.01 -2.87 -18.45
CA ARG A 183 -14.17 -3.15 -19.90
C ARG A 183 -12.92 -3.81 -20.49
N GLN A 184 -11.75 -3.41 -20.04
CA GLN A 184 -10.48 -3.96 -20.52
C GLN A 184 -10.14 -5.32 -19.89
N GLN A 185 -10.68 -5.60 -18.70
CA GLN A 185 -10.41 -6.82 -17.92
C GLN A 185 -11.71 -7.33 -17.27
N PRO A 186 -12.57 -8.03 -18.02
CA PRO A 186 -13.82 -8.57 -17.49
C PRO A 186 -13.63 -9.47 -16.26
N GLU A 187 -12.48 -10.13 -16.14
CA GLU A 187 -12.09 -10.94 -14.99
C GLU A 187 -12.05 -10.14 -13.67
N LEU A 188 -11.79 -8.83 -13.72
CA LEU A 188 -11.89 -7.95 -12.55
C LEU A 188 -13.30 -8.00 -11.95
N GLY A 189 -14.35 -8.07 -12.77
CA GLY A 189 -15.73 -8.16 -12.26
C GLY A 189 -15.94 -9.39 -11.38
N THR A 190 -15.36 -10.53 -11.76
CA THR A 190 -15.44 -11.77 -10.96
C THR A 190 -14.57 -11.72 -9.70
N GLN A 191 -13.43 -11.02 -9.74
CA GLN A 191 -12.59 -10.79 -8.56
C GLN A 191 -13.29 -9.87 -7.56
N LEU A 192 -13.93 -8.81 -8.04
CA LEU A 192 -14.70 -7.89 -7.21
C LEU A 192 -15.90 -8.58 -6.57
N HIS A 193 -16.64 -9.40 -7.34
CA HIS A 193 -17.74 -10.16 -6.77
C HIS A 193 -17.29 -11.06 -5.62
N ARG A 194 -16.11 -11.70 -5.75
CA ARG A 194 -15.53 -12.53 -4.67
C ARG A 194 -15.02 -11.74 -3.47
N GLN A 195 -14.62 -10.49 -3.65
CA GLN A 195 -14.17 -9.63 -2.53
C GLN A 195 -15.34 -8.99 -1.78
N LEU A 196 -16.52 -8.88 -2.41
CA LEU A 196 -17.70 -8.23 -1.84
C LEU A 196 -18.78 -9.21 -1.37
N ALA A 197 -18.71 -10.48 -1.76
CA ALA A 197 -19.61 -11.56 -1.32
C ALA A 197 -19.08 -12.21 -0.04
#